data_AF-A0A1R3SV43-F1
#
_entry.id   AF-A0A1R3SV43-F1
#
_cell.length_a   1.000
_cell.length_b   1.000
_cell.length_c   1.000
_cell.angle_alpha   90.00
_cell.angle_beta   90.00
_cell.angle_gamma   90.00
#
_symmetry.space_group_name_H-M   'P 1'
#
loop_
_entity.id
_entity.type
_entity.pdbx_description
1 polymer ?
#
loop_
_entity_poly.entity_id
_entity_poly.type
_entity_poly.pdbx_seq_one_letter_code
_entity_poly.pdbx_strand_id
1 'polypeptide(L)'
;MQKKICLFTFVALIASTLQAQEYYWKVGLDYFFDNTEYENSSFLDSETMNGIWLNPMGTIEWNDKHSINAGVNLLNIPGMGKAINTVDVTLYYQHTSPNPTFTLKIIFDKK
;
A
#
# COMPACT_ATOMS: atom_id res chain seq x y z
N MET A 1 -10.07 -15.97 -42.84
CA MET A 1 -9.74 -14.52 -42.89
C MET A 1 -10.56 -13.73 -41.87
N GLN A 2 -11.89 -13.86 -41.84
CA GLN A 2 -12.79 -13.16 -40.90
C GLN A 2 -12.45 -13.34 -39.41
N LYS A 3 -12.12 -14.56 -38.94
CA LYS A 3 -11.76 -14.79 -37.53
C LYS A 3 -10.53 -14.00 -37.06
N LYS A 4 -9.54 -13.79 -37.96
CA LYS A 4 -8.33 -13.01 -37.66
C LYS A 4 -8.63 -11.52 -37.59
N ILE A 5 -9.53 -11.04 -38.46
CA ILE A 5 -10.00 -9.65 -38.46
C ILE A 5 -10.78 -9.37 -37.17
N CYS A 6 -11.74 -10.23 -36.79
CA CYS A 6 -12.47 -10.10 -35.53
C CYS A 6 -11.55 -10.09 -34.30
N LEU A 7 -10.53 -10.96 -34.29
CA LEU A 7 -9.54 -11.00 -33.21
C LEU A 7 -8.74 -9.70 -33.13
N PHE A 8 -8.29 -9.18 -34.28
CA PHE A 8 -7.58 -7.90 -34.34
C PHE A 8 -8.45 -6.73 -33.86
N THR A 9 -9.71 -6.68 -34.28
CA THR A 9 -10.65 -5.65 -33.82
C THR A 9 -10.90 -5.76 -32.31
N PHE A 10 -11.00 -6.97 -31.78
CA PHE A 10 -11.19 -7.21 -30.35
C PHE A 10 -9.97 -6.76 -29.52
N VAL A 11 -8.76 -7.10 -29.96
CA VAL A 11 -7.52 -6.66 -29.30
C VAL A 11 -7.36 -5.14 -29.34
N ALA A 12 -7.69 -4.51 -30.48
CA ALA A 12 -7.63 -3.05 -30.61
C ALA A 12 -8.63 -2.34 -29.68
N LEU A 13 -9.83 -2.89 -29.50
CA LEU A 13 -10.83 -2.38 -28.55
C LEU A 13 -10.35 -2.48 -27.10
N ILE A 14 -9.74 -3.61 -26.70
CA ILE A 14 -9.16 -3.77 -25.36
C ILE A 14 -8.00 -2.80 -25.13
N ALA A 15 -7.14 -2.59 -26.14
CA ALA A 15 -6.04 -1.64 -26.03
C ALA A 15 -6.51 -0.19 -25.79
N SER A 16 -7.69 0.18 -26.32
CA SER A 16 -8.28 1.51 -26.11
C SER A 16 -8.80 1.74 -24.69
N THR A 17 -9.26 0.69 -23.98
CA THR A 17 -9.73 0.80 -22.60
C THR A 17 -8.59 0.85 -21.57
N LEU A 18 -7.39 0.38 -21.95
CA LEU A 18 -6.17 0.53 -21.16
C LEU A 18 -5.72 2.00 -21.03
N GLN A 19 -6.07 2.88 -21.97
CA GLN A 19 -5.64 4.28 -21.97
C GLN A 19 -6.39 5.18 -20.97
N ALA A 20 -7.50 4.69 -20.40
CA ALA A 20 -8.28 5.43 -19.38
C ALA A 20 -7.81 5.17 -17.95
N GLN A 21 -6.83 4.28 -17.76
CA GLN A 21 -6.25 3.95 -16.47
C GLN A 21 -4.93 4.68 -16.29
N GLU A 22 -4.80 5.43 -15.20
CA GLU A 22 -3.54 6.03 -14.78
C GLU A 22 -2.79 5.07 -13.86
N TYR A 23 -1.50 4.90 -14.13
CA TYR A 23 -0.63 4.05 -13.33
C TYR A 23 0.42 4.94 -12.67
N TYR A 24 0.50 4.90 -11.34
CA TYR A 24 1.52 5.62 -10.61
C TYR A 24 2.04 4.79 -9.46
N TRP A 25 3.21 5.19 -8.95
CA TRP A 25 3.82 4.59 -7.78
C TRP A 25 4.29 5.69 -6.85
N LYS A 26 4.32 5.38 -5.56
CA LYS A 26 4.83 6.26 -4.51
C LYS A 26 5.69 5.44 -3.55
N VAL A 27 6.66 6.11 -2.94
CA VAL A 27 7.47 5.54 -1.85
C VAL A 27 7.38 6.49 -0.67
N GLY A 28 6.86 6.00 0.45
CA GLY A 28 6.89 6.69 1.73
C GLY A 28 8.13 6.30 2.54
N LEU A 29 8.66 7.26 3.31
CA LEU A 29 9.70 7.03 4.30
C LEU A 29 9.34 7.81 5.56
N ASP A 30 8.97 7.09 6.62
CA ASP A 30 8.52 7.69 7.89
C ASP A 30 9.43 7.26 9.03
N TYR A 31 9.96 8.23 9.79
CA TYR A 31 10.73 7.97 11.01
C TYR A 31 9.85 8.23 12.23
N PHE A 32 9.90 7.33 13.22
CA PHE A 32 9.24 7.54 14.50
C PHE A 32 10.18 7.32 15.67
N PHE A 33 9.88 8.02 16.76
CA PHE A 33 10.52 7.89 18.05
C PHE A 33 9.41 7.96 19.09
N ASP A 34 9.25 6.87 19.84
CA ASP A 34 8.30 6.73 20.93
C ASP A 34 9.09 6.47 22.22
N ASN A 35 8.79 7.24 23.26
CA ASN A 35 9.34 7.05 24.58
C ASN A 35 8.18 6.78 25.53
N THR A 36 7.94 5.49 25.79
CA THR A 36 6.90 5.08 26.71
C THR A 36 7.51 5.04 28.11
N GLU A 37 7.27 6.10 28.87
CA GLU A 37 7.63 6.19 30.28
C GLU A 37 6.44 5.76 31.15
N TYR A 38 6.70 4.85 32.09
CA TYR A 38 5.73 4.43 33.09
C TYR A 38 6.03 5.11 34.42
N GLU A 39 4.99 5.63 35.09
CA GLU A 39 5.14 6.15 36.45
C GLU A 39 5.37 4.97 37.41
N ASN A 40 6.62 4.76 37.81
CA ASN A 40 7.09 3.86 38.87
C ASN A 40 6.31 2.53 38.98
N SER A 41 6.06 1.89 37.83
CA SER A 41 5.37 0.61 37.76
C SER A 41 6.31 -0.50 38.17
N SER A 42 5.92 -1.32 39.14
CA SER A 42 6.65 -2.54 39.51
C SER A 42 6.51 -3.67 38.47
N PHE A 43 5.77 -3.44 37.38
CA PHE A 43 5.39 -4.47 36.42
C PHE A 43 6.01 -4.28 35.03
N LEU A 44 6.38 -3.05 34.64
CA LEU A 44 6.92 -2.74 33.31
C LEU A 44 7.96 -1.62 33.42
N ASP A 45 9.13 -1.85 32.85
CA ASP A 45 10.20 -0.85 32.74
C ASP A 45 9.86 0.16 31.63
N SER A 46 10.42 1.37 31.74
CA SER A 46 10.31 2.37 30.67
C SER A 46 11.13 1.93 29.46
N GLU A 47 10.55 2.05 28.28
CA GLU A 47 11.18 1.63 27.02
C GLU A 47 11.16 2.77 26.00
N THR A 48 12.29 2.95 25.32
CA THR A 48 12.42 3.85 24.18
C THR A 48 12.47 3.03 22.90
N MET A 49 11.59 3.31 21.95
CA MET A 49 11.58 2.66 20.64
C MET A 49 11.69 3.69 19.53
N ASN A 50 12.54 3.40 18.55
CA ASN A 50 12.58 4.17 17.31
C ASN A 50 12.62 3.23 16.11
N GLY A 51 12.15 3.73 14.97
CA GLY A 51 12.12 2.94 13.76
C GLY A 51 11.89 3.76 12.51
N ILE A 52 12.13 3.12 11.37
CA ILE A 52 11.95 3.66 10.03
C ILE A 52 10.97 2.76 9.30
N TRP A 53 9.90 3.33 8.79
CA TRP A 53 8.99 2.70 7.85
C TRP A 53 9.37 3.08 6.42
N LEU A 54 9.45 2.08 5.53
CA LEU A 54 9.57 2.24 4.09
C LEU A 54 8.31 1.66 3.43
N ASN A 55 7.62 2.47 2.63
CA ASN A 55 6.27 2.16 2.14
C ASN A 55 6.16 2.33 0.61
N PRO A 56 6.76 1.43 -0.20
CA PRO A 56 6.52 1.39 -1.63
C PRO A 56 5.08 0.94 -1.94
N MET A 57 4.40 1.67 -2.80
CA MET A 57 3.03 1.41 -3.21
C MET A 57 2.82 1.73 -4.69
N GLY A 58 2.18 0.81 -5.41
CA GLY A 58 1.67 1.03 -6.74
C GLY A 58 0.16 1.27 -6.72
N THR A 59 -0.30 2.11 -7.63
CA THR A 59 -1.71 2.46 -7.79
C THR A 59 -2.11 2.39 -9.26
N ILE A 60 -3.30 1.84 -9.47
CA ILE A 60 -4.03 1.91 -10.73
C ILE A 60 -5.27 2.74 -10.46
N GLU A 61 -5.45 3.85 -11.17
CA GLU A 61 -6.58 4.77 -11.03
C GLU A 61 -7.36 4.85 -12.34
N TRP A 62 -8.68 5.03 -12.26
CA TRP A 62 -9.52 5.27 -13.44
C TRP A 62 -10.71 6.16 -13.10
N ASN A 63 -11.15 6.93 -14.12
CA ASN A 63 -12.28 7.86 -14.04
C ASN A 63 -12.19 8.88 -12.89
N ASP A 64 -10.97 9.25 -12.48
CA ASP A 64 -10.64 10.20 -11.41
C ASP A 64 -11.31 9.90 -10.05
N LYS A 65 -11.77 8.66 -9.85
CA LYS A 65 -12.65 8.29 -8.73
C LYS A 65 -12.38 6.92 -8.17
N HIS A 66 -11.76 6.02 -8.92
CA HIS A 66 -11.58 4.64 -8.48
C HIS A 66 -10.11 4.29 -8.54
N SER A 67 -9.59 3.67 -7.48
CA SER A 67 -8.23 3.17 -7.49
C SER A 67 -8.08 1.83 -6.80
N ILE A 68 -7.15 1.03 -7.31
CA ILE A 68 -6.62 -0.16 -6.65
C ILE A 68 -5.18 0.15 -6.25
N ASN A 69 -4.88 -0.08 -4.98
CA ASN A 69 -3.61 0.27 -4.38
C ASN A 69 -3.00 -0.98 -3.77
N ALA A 70 -1.76 -1.28 -4.13
CA ALA A 70 -1.02 -2.44 -3.65
C ALA A 70 0.38 -2.03 -3.22
N GLY A 71 0.83 -2.46 -2.06
CA GLY A 71 2.14 -2.09 -1.55
C GLY A 71 2.60 -2.97 -0.39
N VAL A 72 3.78 -2.66 0.11
CA VAL A 72 4.34 -3.30 1.30
C VAL A 72 4.84 -2.21 2.25
N ASN A 73 4.63 -2.42 3.55
CA ASN A 73 5.19 -1.59 4.60
C ASN A 73 6.31 -2.39 5.26
N LEU A 74 7.51 -1.82 5.27
CA LEU A 74 8.71 -2.45 5.80
C LEU A 74 9.17 -1.63 7.01
N LEU A 75 9.17 -2.24 8.20
CA LEU A 75 9.69 -1.61 9.41
C LEU A 75 11.13 -2.05 9.63
N ASN A 76 12.02 -1.10 9.90
CA ASN A 76 13.33 -1.36 10.48
C ASN A 76 13.43 -0.70 11.86
N ILE A 77 13.80 -1.48 12.87
CA ILE A 77 14.12 -1.04 14.23
C ILE A 77 15.64 -1.18 14.38
N PRO A 78 16.39 -0.07 14.38
CA PRO A 78 17.84 -0.09 14.55
C PRO A 78 18.24 -0.82 15.84
N GLY A 79 19.33 -1.60 15.77
CA GLY A 79 19.85 -2.35 16.93
C GLY A 79 19.30 -3.77 17.09
N MET A 80 18.25 -4.16 16.37
CA MET A 80 17.65 -5.51 16.44
C MET A 80 18.38 -6.59 15.60
N GLY A 81 19.50 -6.24 14.96
CA GLY A 81 20.31 -7.17 14.15
C GLY A 81 19.66 -7.66 12.84
N LYS A 82 18.48 -7.15 12.49
CA LYS A 82 17.77 -7.43 11.23
C LYS A 82 17.67 -6.16 10.41
N ALA A 83 17.75 -6.28 9.08
CA ALA A 83 17.54 -5.15 8.17
C ALA A 83 16.06 -4.75 8.04
N ILE A 84 15.15 -5.72 8.21
CA ILE A 84 13.70 -5.52 8.21
C ILE A 84 13.11 -6.36 9.34
N ASN A 85 12.41 -5.71 10.26
CA ASN A 85 11.75 -6.29 11.43
C ASN A 85 10.33 -6.76 11.10
N THR A 86 9.57 -5.92 10.39
CA THR A 86 8.15 -6.18 10.05
C THR A 86 7.93 -5.98 8.56
N VAL A 87 7.07 -6.83 7.98
CA VAL A 87 6.66 -6.77 6.58
C VAL A 87 5.15 -6.94 6.52
N ASP A 88 4.45 -5.87 6.14
CA ASP A 88 2.99 -5.86 6.01
C ASP A 88 2.59 -5.59 4.57
N VAL A 89 1.95 -6.58 3.94
CA VAL A 89 1.40 -6.42 2.60
C VAL A 89 0.06 -5.68 2.71
N THR A 90 -0.17 -4.73 1.83
CA THR A 90 -1.40 -3.95 1.78
C THR A 90 -1.98 -4.01 0.38
N LEU A 91 -3.28 -4.33 0.28
CA LEU A 91 -4.07 -4.24 -0.94
C LEU A 91 -5.41 -3.63 -0.57
N TYR A 92 -5.80 -2.56 -1.26
CA TYR A 92 -7.11 -1.95 -1.04
C TYR A 92 -7.67 -1.32 -2.31
N TYR A 93 -8.99 -1.32 -2.37
CA TYR A 93 -9.76 -0.53 -3.32
C TYR A 93 -10.20 0.77 -2.66
N GLN A 94 -10.14 1.87 -3.39
CA GLN A 94 -10.60 3.18 -2.94
C GLN A 94 -11.53 3.81 -3.97
N HIS A 95 -12.63 4.39 -3.50
CA HIS A 95 -13.50 5.26 -4.26
C HIS A 95 -13.48 6.67 -3.69
N THR A 96 -12.90 7.60 -4.44
CA THR A 96 -12.79 9.02 -4.09
C THR A 96 -14.06 9.75 -4.53
N SER A 97 -14.75 10.37 -3.58
CA SER A 97 -15.89 11.26 -3.81
C SER A 97 -15.74 12.54 -2.97
N PRO A 98 -16.43 13.65 -3.30
CA PRO A 98 -16.28 14.92 -2.59
C PRO A 98 -16.51 14.82 -1.07
N ASN A 99 -17.38 13.91 -0.65
CA ASN A 99 -17.55 13.49 0.74
C ASN A 99 -18.63 12.38 0.81
N PRO A 100 -18.37 11.17 1.36
CA PRO A 100 -17.11 10.65 1.90
C PRO A 100 -16.30 9.82 0.88
N THR A 101 -15.01 9.62 1.18
CA THR A 101 -14.18 8.62 0.47
C THR A 101 -14.43 7.24 1.05
N PHE A 102 -14.63 6.24 0.21
CA PHE A 102 -14.84 4.85 0.62
C PHE A 102 -13.59 4.02 0.35
N THR A 103 -13.15 3.23 1.33
CA THR A 103 -11.97 2.35 1.19
C THR A 103 -12.32 0.94 1.65
N LEU A 104 -12.00 -0.05 0.83
CA LEU A 104 -12.10 -1.47 1.15
C LEU A 104 -10.69 -2.06 1.19
N LYS A 105 -10.21 -2.42 2.37
CA LYS A 105 -8.87 -2.98 2.59
C LYS A 105 -8.92 -4.49 2.80
N ILE A 106 -8.03 -5.21 2.12
CA ILE A 106 -7.76 -6.62 2.39
C ILE A 106 -6.68 -6.69 3.46
N ILE A 107 -6.98 -7.39 4.55
CA ILE A 107 -6.04 -7.64 5.65
C ILE A 107 -5.35 -8.97 5.35
N PHE A 108 -4.03 -8.92 5.19
CA PHE A 108 -3.20 -10.12 5.08
C PHE A 108 -2.69 -10.46 6.47
N ASP A 109 -3.28 -11.49 7.07
CA ASP A 109 -2.80 -11.99 8.36
C ASP A 109 -1.66 -12.99 8.13
N LYS A 110 -0.59 -12.84 8.91
CA LYS A 110 0.62 -13.66 8.80
C LYS A 110 0.50 -14.75 9.86
N LYS A 111 0.14 -15.97 9.44
CA LYS A 111 0.18 -17.15 10.32
C LYS A 111 1.60 -17.47 10.78
#